data_AF-A0ABD2PUD2-F1
#
_entry.id   AF-A0ABD2PUD2-F1
#
_cell.length_a   1.000
_cell.length_b   1.000
_cell.length_c   1.000
_cell.angle_alpha   90.00
_cell.angle_beta   90.00
_cell.angle_gamma   90.00
#
_symmetry.space_group_name_H-M   'P 1'
#
loop_
_entity.id
_entity.type
_entity.pdbx_description
1 polymer ?
#
loop_
_entity_poly.entity_id
_entity_poly.type
_entity_poly.pdbx_seq_one_letter_code
_entity_poly.pdbx_strand_id
1 'polypeptide(L)'
;MKLEEKAVYTYIEAVYIAWFSIEFLLRFFSAPNTSKFLRSSLNIIDLLAILPYYIDLVVQTLSKKYPELNKFTRSFQILRILRVLRILKLARHSLGLQALGYTLLESYKELGMLMLFVAIGVLLFASLIYFAEKEKSNTKFASIPTAFWWAIITMTTVGYGDMVPETHLGKIVGSCCCICGVLVVAMPIPIIVNNFADFYRDQIRREKVLRHKMDLENARQCGSVRTIEKPYWQLSGDSSHPVVES
;
A
#
# COMPACT_ATOMS: atom_id res chain seq x y z
N MET A 1 -17.00 -32.05 17.37
CA MET A 1 -17.33 -31.04 16.33
C MET A 1 -16.63 -29.68 16.53
N LYS A 2 -17.12 -28.70 17.34
CA LYS A 2 -16.46 -27.36 17.45
C LYS A 2 -15.02 -27.35 17.99
N LEU A 3 -14.64 -28.36 18.78
CA LEU A 3 -13.29 -28.49 19.34
C LEU A 3 -12.31 -29.10 18.32
N GLU A 4 -12.77 -30.08 17.54
CA GLU A 4 -11.99 -30.69 16.46
C GLU A 4 -11.73 -29.68 15.35
N GLU A 5 -12.73 -28.87 14.99
CA GLU A 5 -12.57 -27.82 14.00
C GLU A 5 -11.51 -26.78 14.41
N LYS A 6 -11.53 -26.35 15.68
CA LYS A 6 -10.50 -25.45 16.23
C LYS A 6 -9.10 -26.07 16.19
N ALA A 7 -8.98 -27.36 16.54
CA ALA A 7 -7.71 -28.07 16.50
C ALA A 7 -7.15 -28.16 15.07
N VAL A 8 -8.01 -28.40 14.08
CA VAL A 8 -7.64 -28.42 12.66
C VAL A 8 -7.10 -27.06 12.21
N TYR A 9 -7.79 -25.95 12.52
CA TYR A 9 -7.29 -24.61 12.15
C TYR A 9 -5.96 -24.26 12.82
N THR A 10 -5.78 -24.64 14.09
CA THR A 10 -4.50 -24.42 14.80
C THR A 10 -3.37 -25.23 14.17
N TYR A 11 -3.63 -26.47 13.77
CA TYR A 11 -2.63 -27.31 13.10
C TYR A 11 -2.24 -26.73 11.73
N ILE A 12 -3.21 -26.33 10.92
CA ILE A 12 -2.97 -25.70 9.62
C ILE A 12 -2.15 -24.40 9.79
N GLU A 13 -2.51 -23.55 10.76
CA GLU A 13 -1.76 -22.32 11.03
C GLU A 13 -0.31 -22.63 11.45
N ALA A 14 -0.10 -23.63 12.31
CA ALA A 14 1.22 -24.06 12.75
C ALA A 14 2.10 -24.55 11.58
N VAL A 15 1.55 -25.35 10.67
CA VAL A 15 2.26 -25.85 9.47
C VAL A 15 2.65 -24.70 8.54
N TYR A 16 1.73 -23.79 8.26
CA TYR A 16 1.98 -22.60 7.43
C TYR A 16 3.07 -21.70 8.04
N ILE A 17 3.00 -21.43 9.35
CA ILE A 17 3.99 -20.60 10.03
C ILE A 17 5.35 -21.30 10.04
N ALA A 18 5.39 -22.61 10.28
CA ALA A 18 6.63 -23.38 10.23
C ALA A 18 7.31 -23.26 8.86
N TRP A 19 6.56 -23.40 7.77
CA TRP A 19 7.08 -23.19 6.41
C TRP A 19 7.66 -21.78 6.23
N PHE A 20 6.94 -20.76 6.71
CA PHE A 20 7.36 -19.36 6.57
C PHE A 20 8.61 -19.03 7.37
N SER A 21 8.71 -19.60 8.58
CA SER A 21 9.88 -19.46 9.43
C SER A 21 11.09 -20.16 8.82
N ILE A 22 10.93 -21.36 8.26
CA ILE A 22 12.02 -22.07 7.57
C ILE A 22 12.51 -21.24 6.39
N GLU A 23 11.61 -20.75 5.54
CA GLU A 23 11.94 -19.90 4.40
C GLU A 23 12.69 -18.63 4.83
N PHE A 24 12.25 -17.97 5.91
CA PHE A 24 12.92 -16.79 6.46
C PHE A 24 14.31 -17.11 7.01
N LEU A 25 14.44 -18.20 7.79
CA LEU A 25 15.71 -18.63 8.39
C LEU A 25 16.73 -19.03 7.32
N LEU A 26 16.32 -19.80 6.31
CA LEU A 26 17.20 -20.17 5.20
C LEU A 26 17.75 -18.94 4.49
N ARG A 27 16.90 -17.92 4.23
CA ARG A 27 17.35 -16.64 3.66
C ARG A 27 18.25 -15.85 4.60
N PHE A 28 17.94 -15.83 5.89
CA PHE A 28 18.74 -15.12 6.90
C PHE A 28 20.16 -15.71 7.00
N PHE A 29 20.29 -17.04 7.04
CA PHE A 29 21.59 -17.72 7.12
C PHE A 29 22.38 -17.68 5.81
N SER A 30 21.68 -17.65 4.66
CA SER A 30 22.33 -17.52 3.34
C SER A 30 22.76 -16.08 3.02
N ALA A 31 22.34 -15.09 3.82
CA ALA A 31 22.61 -13.69 3.54
C ALA A 31 24.05 -13.30 3.93
N PRO A 32 24.83 -12.66 3.03
CA PRO A 32 26.21 -12.25 3.31
C PRO A 32 26.33 -11.17 4.39
N ASN A 33 25.27 -10.40 4.65
CA ASN A 33 25.23 -9.39 5.72
C ASN A 33 23.86 -9.41 6.42
N THR A 34 23.83 -9.93 7.65
CA THR A 34 22.61 -10.14 8.44
C THR A 34 21.94 -8.85 8.88
N SER A 35 22.71 -7.80 9.21
CA SER A 35 22.17 -6.51 9.63
C SER A 35 21.47 -5.78 8.47
N LYS A 36 22.10 -5.79 7.28
CA LYS A 36 21.48 -5.24 6.07
C LYS A 36 20.24 -6.05 5.66
N PHE A 37 20.28 -7.37 5.84
CA PHE A 37 19.15 -8.25 5.56
C PHE A 37 17.93 -7.88 6.42
N LEU A 38 18.09 -7.75 7.74
CA LEU A 38 16.97 -7.41 8.63
C LEU A 38 16.39 -6.01 8.41
N ARG A 39 17.18 -5.08 7.85
CA ARG A 39 16.73 -3.71 7.54
C ARG A 39 16.02 -3.59 6.18
N SER A 40 15.97 -4.65 5.38
CA SER A 40 15.27 -4.61 4.08
C SER A 40 13.75 -4.68 4.26
N SER A 41 13.01 -3.78 3.60
CA SER A 41 11.54 -3.67 3.74
C SER A 41 10.80 -4.99 3.50
N LEU A 42 11.22 -5.80 2.52
CA LEU A 42 10.59 -7.09 2.23
C LEU A 42 10.88 -8.14 3.32
N ASN A 43 12.05 -8.09 3.95
CA ASN A 43 12.41 -9.01 5.04
C ASN A 43 11.74 -8.60 6.36
N ILE A 44 11.49 -7.30 6.56
CA ILE A 44 10.67 -6.80 7.68
C ILE A 44 9.23 -7.31 7.53
N ILE A 45 8.65 -7.30 6.33
CA ILE A 45 7.32 -7.86 6.07
C ILE A 45 7.29 -9.37 6.36
N ASP A 46 8.30 -10.12 5.92
CA ASP A 46 8.40 -11.56 6.22
C ASP A 46 8.47 -11.83 7.73
N LEU A 47 9.23 -11.01 8.49
CA LEU A 47 9.30 -11.10 9.95
C LEU A 47 7.96 -10.78 10.61
N LEU A 48 7.30 -9.69 10.19
CA LEU A 48 5.99 -9.28 10.71
C LEU A 48 4.89 -10.30 10.39
N ALA A 49 5.04 -11.09 9.32
CA ALA A 49 4.09 -12.13 8.95
C ALA A 49 4.13 -13.36 9.90
N ILE A 50 5.30 -13.69 10.47
CA ILE A 50 5.48 -14.84 11.38
C ILE A 50 5.36 -14.45 12.86
N LEU A 51 5.73 -13.22 13.21
CA LEU A 51 5.83 -12.72 14.58
C LEU A 51 4.54 -12.85 15.42
N PRO A 52 3.33 -12.60 14.90
CA PRO A 52 2.09 -12.73 15.67
C PRO A 52 1.85 -14.13 16.25
N TYR A 53 2.28 -15.20 15.55
CA TYR A 53 2.12 -16.57 16.02
C TYR A 53 3.06 -16.88 17.18
N TYR A 54 4.34 -16.50 17.06
CA TYR A 54 5.32 -16.74 18.11
C TYR A 54 5.03 -15.92 19.38
N ILE A 55 4.58 -14.67 19.23
CA ILE A 55 4.17 -13.87 20.39
C ILE A 55 2.98 -14.51 21.09
N ASP A 56 1.95 -14.94 20.34
CA ASP A 56 0.77 -15.60 20.92
C ASP A 56 1.15 -16.90 21.66
N LEU A 57 2.06 -17.70 21.09
CA LEU A 57 2.60 -18.92 21.72
C LEU A 57 3.35 -18.63 23.04
N VAL A 58 4.23 -17.62 23.04
CA VAL A 58 4.98 -17.20 24.23
C VAL A 58 4.05 -16.66 25.29
N VAL A 59 3.10 -15.79 24.93
CA VAL A 59 2.13 -15.19 25.83
C VAL A 59 1.25 -16.27 26.48
N GLN A 60 0.75 -17.24 25.70
CA GLN A 60 -0.05 -18.35 26.25
C GLN A 60 0.78 -19.25 27.18
N THR A 61 2.04 -19.51 26.87
CA THR A 61 2.94 -20.34 27.70
C THR A 61 3.26 -19.63 29.02
N LEU A 62 3.57 -18.33 28.97
CA LEU A 62 3.84 -17.52 30.16
C LEU A 62 2.59 -17.32 31.02
N SER A 63 1.42 -17.10 30.42
CA SER A 63 0.12 -16.98 31.10
C SER A 63 -0.26 -18.26 31.86
N LYS A 64 0.05 -19.45 31.31
CA LYS A 64 -0.13 -20.72 32.02
C LYS A 64 0.79 -20.86 33.24
N LYS A 65 2.01 -20.30 33.18
CA LYS A 65 3.01 -20.38 34.25
C LYS A 65 2.83 -19.30 35.32
N TYR A 66 2.34 -18.12 34.92
CA TYR A 66 2.15 -16.94 35.76
C TYR A 66 0.73 -16.36 35.54
N PRO A 67 -0.26 -16.74 36.38
CA PRO A 67 -1.66 -16.32 36.21
C PRO A 67 -1.85 -14.79 36.27
N GLU A 68 -0.96 -14.08 36.97
CA GLU A 68 -0.90 -12.61 37.03
C GLU A 68 -0.76 -11.95 35.64
N LEU A 69 -0.20 -12.68 34.66
CA LEU A 69 0.00 -12.19 33.29
C LEU A 69 -1.27 -12.24 32.43
N ASN A 70 -2.38 -12.78 32.95
CA ASN A 70 -3.66 -12.87 32.22
C ASN A 70 -4.27 -11.49 31.87
N LYS A 71 -3.86 -10.40 32.54
CA LYS A 71 -4.23 -9.05 32.10
C LYS A 71 -3.55 -8.66 30.78
N PHE A 72 -2.31 -9.09 30.56
CA PHE A 72 -1.54 -8.77 29.36
C PHE A 72 -2.02 -9.54 28.12
N THR A 73 -2.59 -10.74 28.29
CA THR A 73 -3.13 -11.53 27.17
C THR A 73 -4.24 -10.79 26.43
N ARG A 74 -4.97 -9.89 27.09
CA ARG A 74 -6.03 -9.07 26.46
C ARG A 74 -5.45 -7.99 25.56
N SER A 75 -4.35 -7.35 25.96
CA SER A 75 -3.67 -6.32 25.16
C SER A 75 -3.04 -6.90 23.88
N PHE A 76 -2.54 -8.14 23.95
CA PHE A 76 -1.97 -8.82 22.79
C PHE A 76 -3.01 -9.34 21.78
N GLN A 77 -4.31 -9.19 22.04
CA GLN A 77 -5.37 -9.54 21.08
C GLN A 77 -5.27 -8.72 19.78
N ILE A 78 -4.78 -7.48 19.87
CA ILE A 78 -4.57 -6.61 18.69
C ILE A 78 -3.52 -7.22 17.75
N LEU A 79 -2.53 -7.97 18.27
CA LEU A 79 -1.54 -8.67 17.44
C LEU A 79 -2.18 -9.74 16.55
N ARG A 80 -3.39 -10.20 16.85
CA ARG A 80 -4.12 -11.11 15.96
C ARG A 80 -4.51 -10.44 14.64
N ILE A 81 -4.75 -9.12 14.64
CA ILE A 81 -5.02 -8.36 13.41
C ILE A 81 -3.76 -8.31 12.54
N LEU A 82 -2.56 -8.24 13.15
CA LEU A 82 -1.30 -8.28 12.40
C LEU A 82 -1.10 -9.57 11.61
N ARG A 83 -1.83 -10.65 11.94
CA ARG A 83 -1.83 -11.86 11.11
C ARG A 83 -2.28 -11.58 9.68
N VAL A 84 -3.15 -10.59 9.45
CA VAL A 84 -3.58 -10.17 8.11
C VAL A 84 -2.39 -9.64 7.29
N LEU A 85 -1.38 -9.02 7.93
CA LEU A 85 -0.18 -8.54 7.25
C LEU A 85 0.60 -9.65 6.54
N ARG A 86 0.36 -10.92 6.88
CA ARG A 86 0.94 -12.06 6.16
C ARG A 86 0.58 -12.06 4.67
N ILE A 87 -0.55 -11.45 4.29
CA ILE A 87 -0.93 -11.25 2.88
C ILE A 87 0.08 -10.38 2.14
N LEU A 88 0.76 -9.47 2.83
CA LEU A 88 1.77 -8.58 2.25
C LEU A 88 3.03 -9.34 1.85
N LYS A 89 3.23 -10.59 2.31
CA LYS A 89 4.30 -11.46 1.80
C LYS A 89 4.16 -11.71 0.29
N LEU A 90 2.93 -11.65 -0.24
CA LEU A 90 2.68 -11.70 -1.69
C LEU A 90 3.41 -10.59 -2.45
N ALA A 91 3.74 -9.47 -1.79
CA ALA A 91 4.53 -8.40 -2.40
C ALA A 91 5.86 -8.92 -2.93
N ARG A 92 6.53 -9.85 -2.23
CA ARG A 92 7.79 -10.44 -2.71
C ARG A 92 7.63 -11.15 -4.07
N HIS A 93 6.46 -11.72 -4.33
CA HIS A 93 6.19 -12.51 -5.53
C HIS A 93 5.45 -11.71 -6.62
N SER A 94 5.01 -10.49 -6.32
CA SER A 94 4.29 -9.63 -7.25
C SER A 94 5.05 -8.34 -7.53
N LEU A 95 5.56 -8.21 -8.75
CA LEU A 95 6.17 -6.97 -9.25
C LEU A 95 5.18 -5.81 -9.19
N GLY A 96 3.90 -6.04 -9.46
CA GLY A 96 2.86 -5.02 -9.38
C GLY A 96 2.68 -4.47 -7.96
N LEU A 97 2.72 -5.33 -6.94
CA LEU A 97 2.58 -4.91 -5.55
C LEU A 97 3.85 -4.22 -5.02
N GLN A 98 5.03 -4.63 -5.49
CA GLN A 98 6.29 -3.92 -5.23
C GLN A 98 6.29 -2.53 -5.86
N ALA A 99 5.82 -2.43 -7.12
CA ALA A 99 5.71 -1.16 -7.82
C ALA A 99 4.72 -0.23 -7.12
N LEU A 100 3.56 -0.74 -6.72
CA LEU A 100 2.58 0.03 -5.95
C LEU A 100 3.16 0.54 -4.64
N GLY A 101 3.84 -0.31 -3.86
CA GLY A 101 4.48 0.10 -2.61
C GLY A 101 5.56 1.17 -2.81
N TYR A 102 6.38 1.03 -3.86
CA TYR A 102 7.39 2.04 -4.20
C TYR A 102 6.75 3.37 -4.61
N THR A 103 5.73 3.34 -5.49
CA THR A 103 5.04 4.56 -5.92
C THR A 103 4.36 5.27 -4.76
N LEU A 104 3.73 4.55 -3.83
CA LEU A 104 3.14 5.16 -2.64
C LEU A 104 4.19 5.86 -1.78
N LEU A 105 5.37 5.26 -1.63
CA LEU A 105 6.48 5.85 -0.89
C LEU A 105 7.06 7.06 -1.61
N GLU A 106 7.12 7.05 -2.94
CA GLU A 106 7.61 8.18 -3.73
C GLU A 106 6.59 9.33 -3.73
N SER A 107 5.30 9.01 -3.90
CA SER A 107 4.19 9.97 -3.94
C SER A 107 3.60 10.29 -2.56
N TYR A 108 4.34 10.00 -1.48
CA TYR A 108 3.84 10.19 -0.10
C TYR A 108 3.53 11.65 0.23
N LYS A 109 4.24 12.59 -0.43
CA LYS A 109 4.02 14.04 -0.26
C LYS A 109 2.70 14.45 -0.88
N GLU A 110 2.41 14.00 -2.10
CA GLU A 110 1.16 14.28 -2.81
C GLU A 110 -0.03 13.65 -2.09
N LEU A 111 0.12 12.39 -1.64
CA LEU A 111 -0.88 11.72 -0.81
C LEU A 111 -1.10 12.44 0.52
N GLY A 112 -0.02 12.89 1.16
CA GLY A 112 -0.08 13.67 2.40
C GLY A 112 -0.83 15.00 2.22
N MET A 113 -0.60 15.70 1.10
CA MET A 113 -1.32 16.93 0.75
C MET A 113 -2.81 16.69 0.49
N LEU A 114 -3.17 15.60 -0.21
CA LEU A 114 -4.57 15.20 -0.38
C LEU A 114 -5.24 14.92 0.97
N MET A 115 -4.58 14.13 1.83
CA MET A 115 -5.11 13.80 3.15
C MET A 115 -5.28 15.05 4.02
N LEU A 116 -4.39 16.03 3.90
CA LEU A 116 -4.51 17.31 4.58
C LEU A 116 -5.75 18.10 4.12
N PHE A 117 -6.00 18.20 2.80
CA PHE A 117 -7.18 18.89 2.29
C PHE A 117 -8.49 18.20 2.71
N VAL A 118 -8.53 16.87 2.67
CA VAL A 118 -9.68 16.11 3.18
C VAL A 118 -9.86 16.34 4.67
N ALA A 119 -8.79 16.31 5.48
CA ALA A 119 -8.88 16.54 6.91
C ALA A 119 -9.40 17.95 7.26
N ILE A 120 -8.90 18.99 6.57
CA ILE A 120 -9.37 20.37 6.74
C ILE A 120 -10.85 20.48 6.34
N GLY A 121 -11.24 19.90 5.20
CA GLY A 121 -12.62 19.89 4.76
C GLY A 121 -13.56 19.17 5.74
N VAL A 122 -13.14 18.02 6.26
CA VAL A 122 -13.89 17.26 7.28
C VAL A 122 -14.09 18.10 8.53
N LEU A 123 -13.03 18.76 9.02
CA LEU A 123 -13.11 19.61 10.21
C LEU A 123 -14.07 20.79 9.99
N LEU A 124 -13.98 21.45 8.84
CA LEU A 124 -14.82 22.58 8.46
C LEU A 124 -16.29 22.18 8.32
N PHE A 125 -16.60 21.18 7.49
CA PHE A 125 -17.98 20.78 7.23
C PHE A 125 -18.65 20.09 8.41
N ALA A 126 -17.89 19.33 9.23
CA ALA A 126 -18.41 18.78 10.48
C ALA A 126 -18.79 19.87 11.49
N SER A 127 -18.00 20.95 11.55
CA SER A 127 -18.33 22.10 12.41
C SER A 127 -19.58 22.83 11.89
N LEU A 128 -19.63 23.12 10.59
CA LEU A 128 -20.78 23.81 9.97
C LEU A 128 -22.08 23.02 10.13
N ILE A 129 -22.05 21.71 9.85
CA ILE A 129 -23.26 20.88 9.93
C ILE A 129 -23.76 20.73 11.38
N TYR A 130 -22.83 20.62 12.33
CA TYR A 130 -23.17 20.58 13.75
C TYR A 130 -23.91 21.87 14.15
N PHE A 131 -23.37 23.05 13.82
CA PHE A 131 -24.04 24.31 14.14
C PHE A 131 -25.35 24.52 13.37
N ALA A 132 -25.46 24.01 12.15
CA ALA A 132 -26.69 24.09 11.35
C ALA A 132 -27.81 23.18 11.88
N GLU A 133 -27.46 22.04 12.48
CA GLU A 133 -28.44 21.05 12.96
C GLU A 133 -28.64 21.05 14.49
N LYS A 134 -27.83 21.79 15.27
CA LYS A 134 -27.86 21.76 16.75
C LYS A 134 -29.21 22.12 17.36
N GLU A 135 -30.01 22.94 16.70
CA GLU A 135 -31.29 23.46 17.22
C GLU A 135 -32.45 22.50 16.97
N LYS A 136 -32.23 21.45 16.16
CA LYS A 136 -33.24 20.46 15.86
C LYS A 136 -33.28 19.37 16.94
N SER A 137 -34.47 19.10 17.47
CA SER A 137 -34.70 17.97 18.38
C SER A 137 -34.45 16.63 17.69
N ASN A 138 -33.87 15.67 18.41
CA ASN A 138 -33.49 14.33 17.92
C ASN A 138 -32.49 14.29 16.75
N THR A 139 -31.65 15.32 16.60
CA THR A 139 -30.58 15.29 15.59
C THR A 139 -29.54 14.21 15.89
N LYS A 140 -29.02 13.56 14.84
CA LYS A 140 -27.89 12.63 14.93
C LYS A 140 -26.55 13.37 15.06
N PHE A 141 -26.52 14.68 14.82
CA PHE A 141 -25.35 15.54 14.94
C PHE A 141 -25.13 15.99 16.39
N ALA A 142 -24.93 15.03 17.29
CA ALA A 142 -24.82 15.29 18.74
C ALA A 142 -23.52 16.01 19.16
N SER A 143 -22.44 15.86 18.39
CA SER A 143 -21.15 16.51 18.66
C SER A 143 -20.35 16.69 17.36
N ILE A 144 -19.38 17.61 17.36
CA ILE A 144 -18.47 17.81 16.21
C ILE A 144 -17.71 16.51 15.85
N PRO A 145 -17.16 15.74 16.80
CA PRO A 145 -16.57 14.43 16.48
C PRO A 145 -17.54 13.44 15.85
N THR A 146 -18.81 13.42 16.28
CA THR A 146 -19.84 12.60 15.63
C THR A 146 -20.10 13.06 14.20
N ALA A 147 -20.07 14.38 13.95
CA ALA A 147 -20.21 14.95 12.62
C ALA A 147 -19.00 14.68 11.70
N PHE A 148 -17.81 14.33 12.22
CA PHE A 148 -16.69 13.88 11.40
C PHE A 148 -17.04 12.63 10.60
N TRP A 149 -17.77 11.68 11.18
CA TRP A 149 -18.22 10.49 10.48
C TRP A 149 -19.02 10.86 9.22
N TRP A 150 -20.03 11.72 9.39
CA TRP A 150 -20.84 12.23 8.28
C TRP A 150 -20.01 13.00 7.25
N ALA A 151 -19.12 13.90 7.69
CA ALA A 151 -18.31 14.70 6.79
C ALA A 151 -17.33 13.85 5.98
N ILE A 152 -16.70 12.82 6.59
CA ILE A 152 -15.81 11.89 5.91
C ILE A 152 -16.57 11.12 4.83
N ILE A 153 -17.68 10.47 5.17
CA ILE A 153 -18.43 9.64 4.20
C ILE A 153 -19.08 10.48 3.10
N THR A 154 -19.42 11.74 3.38
CA THR A 154 -20.03 12.66 2.40
C THR A 154 -18.96 13.22 1.46
N MET A 155 -17.84 13.71 1.99
CA MET A 155 -16.73 14.23 1.18
C MET A 155 -16.09 13.17 0.31
N THR A 156 -16.01 11.92 0.80
CA THR A 156 -15.51 10.78 0.04
C THR A 156 -16.56 10.13 -0.86
N THR A 157 -17.75 10.72 -0.97
CA THR A 157 -18.86 10.26 -1.85
C THR A 157 -19.41 8.87 -1.53
N VAL A 158 -19.11 8.32 -0.34
CA VAL A 158 -19.63 7.01 0.12
C VAL A 158 -21.13 7.12 0.47
N GLY A 159 -21.48 8.10 1.29
CA GLY A 159 -22.88 8.45 1.57
C GLY A 159 -23.78 7.31 2.07
N TYR A 160 -23.42 6.65 3.18
CA TYR A 160 -24.23 5.54 3.75
C TYR A 160 -25.69 5.91 4.06
N GLY A 161 -25.99 7.19 4.31
CA GLY A 161 -27.34 7.67 4.61
C GLY A 161 -27.82 7.40 6.05
N ASP A 162 -26.94 6.91 6.92
CA ASP A 162 -27.18 6.69 8.34
C ASP A 162 -27.28 8.00 9.14
N MET A 163 -26.61 9.06 8.68
CA MET A 163 -26.73 10.44 9.16
C MET A 163 -26.98 11.38 7.98
N VAL A 164 -28.01 12.23 8.06
CA VAL A 164 -28.35 13.21 7.02
C VAL A 164 -28.87 14.50 7.66
N PRO A 165 -28.54 15.68 7.12
CA PRO A 165 -29.09 16.93 7.62
C PRO A 165 -30.58 17.06 7.29
N GLU A 166 -31.36 17.49 8.27
CA GLU A 166 -32.80 17.66 8.11
C GLU A 166 -33.21 19.13 7.97
N THR A 167 -32.44 20.06 8.53
CA THR A 167 -32.72 21.49 8.44
C THR A 167 -32.40 22.04 7.05
N HIS A 168 -33.03 23.15 6.69
CA HIS A 168 -32.75 23.81 5.41
C HIS A 168 -31.29 24.28 5.31
N LEU A 169 -30.75 24.86 6.39
CA LEU A 169 -29.35 25.28 6.45
C LEU A 169 -28.40 24.09 6.36
N GLY A 170 -28.70 23.00 7.07
CA GLY A 170 -27.91 21.78 7.01
C GLY A 170 -27.88 21.16 5.62
N LYS A 171 -28.99 21.21 4.87
CA LYS A 171 -29.02 20.76 3.46
C LYS A 171 -28.19 21.63 2.52
N ILE A 172 -28.13 22.95 2.75
CA ILE A 172 -27.23 23.84 1.99
C ILE A 172 -25.77 23.47 2.30
N VAL A 173 -25.42 23.34 3.58
CA VAL A 173 -24.08 22.90 4.01
C VAL A 173 -23.72 21.53 3.42
N GLY A 174 -24.65 20.59 3.45
CA GLY A 174 -24.50 19.26 2.85
C GLY A 174 -24.27 19.32 1.35
N SER A 175 -25.01 20.17 0.63
CA SER A 175 -24.84 20.35 -0.82
C SER A 175 -23.47 20.91 -1.16
N CYS A 176 -23.03 21.95 -0.43
CA CYS A 176 -21.67 22.48 -0.55
C CYS A 176 -20.60 21.43 -0.24
N CYS A 177 -20.81 20.63 0.81
CA CYS A 177 -19.91 19.54 1.21
C CYS A 177 -19.74 18.49 0.10
N CYS A 178 -20.84 18.06 -0.53
CA CYS A 178 -20.80 17.12 -1.65
C CYS A 178 -19.97 17.65 -2.82
N ILE A 179 -20.22 18.90 -3.25
CA ILE A 179 -19.51 19.51 -4.38
C ILE A 179 -18.03 19.67 -4.04
N CYS A 180 -17.70 20.21 -2.87
CA CYS A 180 -16.32 20.37 -2.43
C CYS A 180 -15.60 19.02 -2.30
N GLY A 181 -16.26 18.00 -1.77
CA GLY A 181 -15.69 16.65 -1.63
C GLY A 181 -15.26 16.05 -2.96
N VAL A 182 -16.13 16.08 -3.96
CA VAL A 182 -15.83 15.60 -5.32
C VAL A 182 -14.63 16.35 -5.90
N LEU A 183 -14.57 17.68 -5.78
CA LEU A 183 -13.47 18.48 -6.31
C LEU A 183 -12.14 18.17 -5.61
N VAL A 184 -12.14 18.06 -4.28
CA VAL A 184 -10.94 17.76 -3.48
C VAL A 184 -10.38 16.38 -3.81
N VAL A 185 -11.24 15.36 -3.99
CA VAL A 185 -10.80 14.00 -4.32
C VAL A 185 -10.40 13.88 -5.79
N ALA A 186 -11.04 14.61 -6.71
CA ALA A 186 -10.76 14.51 -8.14
C ALA A 186 -9.39 15.06 -8.56
N MET A 187 -8.85 16.08 -7.88
CA MET A 187 -7.59 16.72 -8.28
C MET A 187 -6.30 15.90 -8.05
N PRO A 188 -6.11 15.23 -6.90
CA PRO A 188 -4.86 14.51 -6.62
C PRO A 188 -4.80 13.11 -7.24
N ILE A 189 -5.93 12.47 -7.56
CA ILE A 189 -5.94 11.14 -8.17
C ILE A 189 -5.17 11.13 -9.51
N PRO A 190 -5.41 12.05 -10.46
CA PRO A 190 -4.64 12.12 -11.71
C PRO A 190 -3.14 12.32 -11.49
N ILE A 191 -2.75 13.13 -10.48
CA ILE A 191 -1.34 13.37 -10.15
C ILE A 191 -0.68 12.05 -9.73
N ILE A 192 -1.32 11.31 -8.81
CA ILE A 192 -0.84 10.00 -8.35
C ILE A 192 -0.80 8.98 -9.49
N VAL A 193 -1.83 8.96 -10.33
CA VAL A 193 -1.91 8.04 -11.48
C VAL A 193 -0.80 8.33 -12.50
N ASN A 194 -0.52 9.60 -12.78
CA ASN A 194 0.57 9.98 -13.67
C ASN A 194 1.94 9.59 -13.10
N ASN A 195 2.18 9.86 -11.82
CA ASN A 195 3.40 9.44 -11.13
C ASN A 195 3.57 7.90 -11.14
N PHE A 196 2.48 7.16 -10.90
CA PHE A 196 2.48 5.69 -10.99
C PHE A 196 2.81 5.21 -12.40
N ALA A 197 2.18 5.83 -13.41
CA ALA A 197 2.38 5.46 -14.81
C ALA A 197 3.83 5.72 -15.27
N ASP A 198 4.44 6.83 -14.84
CA ASP A 198 5.85 7.12 -15.07
C ASP A 198 6.76 6.07 -14.43
N PHE A 199 6.54 5.78 -13.14
CA PHE A 199 7.33 4.78 -12.44
C PHE A 199 7.20 3.39 -13.08
N TYR A 200 5.99 2.98 -13.43
CA TYR A 200 5.72 1.70 -14.08
C TYR A 200 6.43 1.58 -15.43
N ARG A 201 6.40 2.64 -16.25
CA ARG A 201 7.13 2.70 -17.53
C ARG A 201 8.63 2.54 -17.33
N ASP A 202 9.20 3.20 -16.32
CA ASP A 202 10.62 3.13 -16.02
C ASP A 202 11.05 1.72 -15.57
N GLN A 203 10.24 1.04 -14.77
CA GLN A 203 10.52 -0.36 -14.38
C GLN A 203 10.49 -1.31 -15.59
N ILE A 204 9.48 -1.20 -16.46
CA ILE A 204 9.41 -2.00 -17.69
C ILE A 204 10.62 -1.71 -18.59
N ARG A 205 11.03 -0.44 -18.71
CA ARG A 205 12.20 -0.07 -19.51
C ARG A 205 13.47 -0.72 -18.94
N ARG A 206 13.67 -0.67 -17.63
CA ARG A 206 14.82 -1.32 -16.96
C ARG A 206 14.82 -2.83 -17.18
N GLU A 207 13.67 -3.49 -17.08
CA GLU A 207 13.55 -4.92 -17.33
C GLU A 207 13.89 -5.27 -18.79
N LYS A 208 13.39 -4.50 -19.76
CA LYS A 208 13.73 -4.67 -21.19
C LYS A 208 15.22 -4.47 -21.45
N VAL A 209 15.85 -3.47 -20.83
CA VAL A 209 17.30 -3.23 -20.96
C VAL A 209 18.10 -4.36 -20.35
N LEU A 210 17.70 -4.88 -19.17
CA LEU A 210 18.34 -6.04 -18.55
C LEU A 210 18.22 -7.28 -19.43
N ARG A 211 17.02 -7.55 -19.96
CA ARG A 211 16.80 -8.68 -20.88
C ARG A 211 17.64 -8.56 -22.14
N HIS A 212 17.67 -7.37 -22.75
CA HIS A 212 18.52 -7.11 -23.92
C HIS A 212 20.01 -7.30 -23.63
N LYS A 213 20.48 -6.89 -22.45
CA LYS A 213 21.87 -7.16 -22.02
C LYS A 213 22.15 -8.66 -21.86
N MET A 214 21.23 -9.41 -21.25
CA MET A 214 21.36 -10.86 -21.12
C MET A 214 21.36 -11.55 -22.50
N ASP A 215 20.51 -11.12 -23.42
CA ASP A 215 20.46 -11.64 -24.79
C ASP A 215 21.76 -11.35 -25.56
N LEU A 216 22.32 -10.15 -25.41
CA LEU A 216 23.62 -9.79 -25.99
C LEU A 216 24.78 -10.58 -25.37
N GLU A 217 24.78 -10.81 -24.06
CA GLU A 217 25.78 -11.64 -23.37
C GLU A 217 25.69 -13.10 -23.83
N ASN A 218 24.47 -13.65 -23.93
CA ASN A 218 24.24 -15.00 -24.45
C ASN A 218 24.68 -15.13 -25.91
N ALA A 219 24.37 -14.14 -26.76
CA ALA A 219 24.78 -14.13 -28.15
C ALA A 219 26.32 -13.99 -28.31
N ARG A 220 26.98 -13.22 -27.42
CA ARG A 220 28.46 -13.15 -27.34
C ARG A 220 29.05 -14.50 -26.92
N GLN A 221 28.48 -15.17 -25.92
CA GLN A 221 28.91 -16.50 -25.49
C GLN A 221 28.70 -17.56 -26.57
N CYS A 222 27.63 -17.47 -27.35
CA CYS A 222 27.32 -18.39 -28.44
C CYS A 222 28.09 -18.07 -29.74
N GLY A 223 28.98 -17.06 -29.72
CA GLY A 223 29.79 -16.65 -30.87
C GLY A 223 29.00 -16.02 -32.02
N SER A 224 27.74 -15.62 -31.80
CA SER A 224 26.84 -15.15 -32.87
C SER A 224 26.85 -13.63 -33.06
N VAL A 225 27.45 -12.85 -32.16
CA VAL A 225 27.56 -11.39 -32.30
C VAL A 225 28.77 -11.05 -33.15
N ARG A 226 28.58 -10.92 -34.47
CA ARG A 226 29.50 -10.16 -35.32
C ARG A 226 29.20 -8.68 -35.08
N THR A 227 30.11 -7.96 -34.43
CA THR A 227 30.04 -6.51 -34.32
C THR A 227 30.07 -5.91 -35.72
N ILE A 228 28.90 -5.52 -36.25
CA ILE A 228 28.87 -4.64 -37.41
C ILE A 228 29.03 -3.23 -36.85
N GLU A 229 30.27 -2.75 -36.79
CA GLU A 229 30.55 -1.32 -36.64
C GLU A 229 30.02 -0.62 -37.89
N LYS A 230 28.75 -0.18 -37.86
CA LYS A 230 28.31 0.86 -38.79
C LYS A 230 28.75 2.20 -38.20
N PRO A 231 29.65 2.92 -38.88
CA PRO A 231 30.11 4.20 -38.37
C PRO A 231 28.98 5.23 -38.36
N TYR A 232 29.07 6.17 -37.41
CA TYR A 232 28.01 7.10 -36.99
C TYR A 232 27.36 7.89 -38.14
N TRP A 233 28.09 8.18 -39.23
CA TRP A 233 27.62 8.92 -40.40
C TRP A 233 26.58 8.19 -41.26
N GLN A 234 26.34 6.89 -41.05
CA GLN A 234 25.28 6.16 -41.75
C GLN A 234 23.90 6.23 -41.08
N LEU A 235 23.79 6.77 -39.86
CA LEU A 235 22.53 6.87 -39.10
C LEU A 235 21.86 8.24 -39.21
N SER A 236 22.59 9.28 -39.63
CA SER A 236 22.06 10.59 -39.95
C SER A 236 21.70 10.63 -41.44
N GLY A 237 20.43 10.40 -41.76
CA GLY A 237 19.92 10.64 -43.10
C GLY A 237 20.00 12.12 -43.42
N ASP A 238 20.99 12.51 -44.23
CA ASP A 238 20.95 13.76 -44.99
C ASP A 238 21.25 13.44 -46.45
N SER A 239 20.20 13.54 -47.25
CA SER A 239 20.20 13.36 -48.70
C SER A 239 20.63 14.66 -49.36
N SER A 240 21.93 14.93 -49.42
CA SER A 240 22.44 16.06 -50.19
C SER A 240 23.94 15.94 -50.53
N HIS A 241 24.28 15.04 -51.45
CA HIS A 241 25.49 15.19 -52.26
C HIS A 241 25.08 15.51 -53.71
N PRO A 242 25.47 16.68 -54.26
CA PRO A 242 25.49 16.83 -55.70
C PRO A 242 26.67 16.05 -56.27
N VAL A 243 26.36 15.20 -57.24
CA VAL A 243 27.26 14.71 -58.27
C VAL A 243 27.87 15.91 -59.00
N VAL A 244 29.16 15.83 -59.37
CA VAL A 244 29.81 16.18 -60.66
C VAL A 244 31.33 16.15 -60.40
N GLU A 245 32.06 15.13 -60.84
CA GLU A 245 32.71 14.97 -62.16
C GLU A 245 33.86 15.98 -62.42
N SER A 246 35.10 15.53 -62.20
CA SER A 246 36.21 15.43 -63.17
C SER A 246 37.52 15.10 -62.45
#